data_AF-A0A9D8MP67-F1
#
_entry.id   AF-A0A9D8MP67-F1
#
_cell.length_a   1.000
_cell.length_b   1.000
_cell.length_c   1.000
_cell.angle_alpha   90.00
_cell.angle_beta   90.00
_cell.angle_gamma   90.00
#
_symmetry.space_group_name_H-M   'P 1'
#
loop_
_entity.id
_entity.type
_entity.pdbx_description
1 polymer ?
#
loop_
_entity_poly.entity_id
_entity_poly.type
_entity_poly.pdbx_seq_one_letter_code
_entity_poly.pdbx_strand_id
1 'polypeptide(L)'
;MSKELRSATELPDQRGIKSFRDWRFYLAALLLAGSIFCLIRDPYFITEGEFAYKQGMIVLLMALTIAAAFLWETPIFGKPAGANLLLQSFSIVPFSLLMARLCAADGKSSQEITRLKFPGFWDFVGSALTGLLEMIPAWIRDLFSNWHITLLFLLVLGILCLRRIQLRTGAIILILMLLFFRQFNREGTLVYLVAGTLLLTTALFFMFSRYDLVSYYENIIKRLKRSSTLGDEEVRTILRVMEQLARKKRLSEGNFRQIVKDSYTVNHAYNDQELNMISNEMAKRMIYSYDLVSLRNDNEGIFLFPDPLLYHDDNLLCSVALVPRVMFVTLFSLLWIIMPFDLIPDSLPFVGVLDDMAVMILSGIVIQGSLLPMRKHHE
;
A
#
# COMPACT_ATOMS: atom_id res chain seq x y z
N MET A 1 -21.28 -27.49 5.42
CA MET A 1 -21.03 -26.06 5.14
C MET A 1 -22.38 -25.43 4.82
N SER A 2 -22.96 -24.67 5.77
CA SER A 2 -24.36 -24.24 5.70
C SER A 2 -24.60 -23.25 4.55
N LYS A 3 -25.79 -23.31 3.92
CA LYS A 3 -26.23 -22.40 2.86
C LYS A 3 -26.14 -20.91 3.26
N GLU A 4 -26.20 -20.62 4.56
CA GLU A 4 -26.13 -19.25 5.09
C GLU A 4 -24.70 -18.70 5.20
N LEU A 5 -23.70 -19.56 5.39
CA LEU A 5 -22.28 -19.14 5.25
C LEU A 5 -21.95 -18.74 3.82
N ARG A 6 -22.69 -19.27 2.82
CA ARG A 6 -22.61 -18.81 1.42
C ARG A 6 -23.35 -17.48 1.18
N SER A 7 -24.47 -17.24 1.85
CA SER A 7 -25.17 -15.95 1.72
C SER A 7 -24.48 -14.82 2.49
N ALA A 8 -23.80 -15.10 3.61
CA ALA A 8 -22.97 -14.11 4.31
C ALA A 8 -21.72 -13.69 3.51
N THR A 9 -21.24 -14.53 2.58
CA THR A 9 -20.20 -14.16 1.60
C THR A 9 -20.72 -13.32 0.42
N GLU A 10 -22.04 -13.16 0.26
CA GLU A 10 -22.64 -12.25 -0.72
C GLU A 10 -22.71 -10.82 -0.15
N LEU A 11 -21.54 -10.25 0.12
CA LEU A 11 -21.39 -8.85 0.53
C LEU A 11 -21.84 -7.87 -0.56
N PRO A 12 -22.38 -6.69 -0.19
CA PRO A 12 -23.01 -5.74 -1.11
C PRO A 12 -21.96 -5.05 -1.99
N ASP A 13 -22.31 -4.95 -3.28
CA ASP A 13 -21.57 -4.31 -4.37
C ASP A 13 -20.17 -4.91 -4.66
N GLN A 14 -20.17 -6.10 -5.26
CA GLN A 14 -18.98 -6.83 -5.74
C GLN A 14 -18.36 -6.15 -6.97
N ARG A 15 -17.78 -4.96 -6.77
CA ARG A 15 -16.90 -4.33 -7.76
C ARG A 15 -15.49 -4.90 -7.54
N GLY A 16 -14.95 -5.57 -8.54
CA GLY A 16 -13.67 -6.28 -8.48
C GLY A 16 -13.67 -7.56 -9.33
N ILE A 17 -12.48 -7.98 -9.76
CA ILE A 17 -12.28 -9.14 -10.65
C ILE A 17 -11.95 -10.36 -9.80
N LYS A 18 -12.85 -11.35 -9.79
CA LYS A 18 -12.71 -12.55 -8.93
C LYS A 18 -12.06 -13.74 -9.62
N SER A 19 -12.20 -13.85 -10.94
CA SER A 19 -11.85 -15.04 -11.69
C SER A 19 -11.61 -14.72 -13.16
N PHE A 20 -10.88 -15.61 -13.85
CA PHE A 20 -10.69 -15.59 -15.31
C PHE A 20 -11.99 -15.73 -16.12
N ARG A 21 -13.10 -16.08 -15.47
CA ARG A 21 -14.43 -16.18 -16.10
C ARG A 21 -15.18 -14.86 -16.12
N ASP A 22 -14.72 -13.85 -15.38
CA ASP A 22 -15.36 -12.54 -15.34
C ASP A 22 -15.01 -11.76 -16.62
N TRP A 23 -16.02 -11.21 -17.31
CA TRP A 23 -15.81 -10.40 -18.52
C TRP A 23 -14.95 -9.14 -18.22
N ARG A 24 -15.03 -8.63 -16.99
CA ARG A 24 -14.23 -7.49 -16.51
C ARG A 24 -12.74 -7.77 -16.55
N PHE A 25 -12.34 -9.03 -16.38
CA PHE A 25 -10.93 -9.44 -16.50
C PHE A 25 -10.40 -9.17 -17.91
N TYR A 26 -11.10 -9.63 -18.93
CA TYR A 26 -10.69 -9.46 -20.32
C TYR A 26 -10.73 -8.00 -20.73
N LEU A 27 -11.73 -7.24 -20.29
CA LEU A 27 -11.78 -5.80 -20.55
C LEU A 27 -10.59 -5.07 -19.92
N ALA A 28 -10.30 -5.32 -18.64
CA ALA A 28 -9.16 -4.71 -17.95
C ALA A 28 -7.82 -5.09 -18.61
N ALA A 29 -7.65 -6.37 -18.99
CA ALA A 29 -6.47 -6.83 -19.71
C ALA A 29 -6.30 -6.12 -21.07
N LEU A 30 -7.39 -5.96 -21.82
CA LEU A 30 -7.39 -5.27 -23.11
C LEU A 30 -7.04 -3.78 -22.95
N LEU A 31 -7.61 -3.11 -21.94
CA LEU A 31 -7.29 -1.71 -21.63
C LEU A 31 -5.82 -1.55 -21.20
N LEU A 32 -5.28 -2.46 -20.40
CA LEU A 32 -3.86 -2.47 -20.03
C LEU A 32 -2.96 -2.68 -21.25
N ALA A 33 -3.30 -3.64 -22.12
CA ALA A 33 -2.57 -3.87 -23.36
C ALA A 33 -2.63 -2.65 -24.28
N GLY A 34 -3.80 -2.04 -24.44
CA GLY A 34 -4.00 -0.81 -25.18
C GLY A 34 -3.17 0.35 -24.62
N SER A 35 -3.11 0.48 -23.30
CA SER A 35 -2.25 1.47 -22.62
C SER A 35 -0.77 1.27 -22.96
N ILE A 36 -0.29 0.02 -22.92
CA ILE A 36 1.09 -0.32 -23.32
C ILE A 36 1.34 0.07 -24.78
N PHE A 37 0.44 -0.31 -25.70
CA PHE A 37 0.59 0.04 -27.13
C PHE A 37 0.61 1.54 -27.37
N CYS A 38 -0.26 2.30 -26.70
CA CYS A 38 -0.25 3.76 -26.78
C CYS A 38 1.06 4.35 -26.27
N LEU A 39 1.53 3.89 -25.10
CA LEU A 39 2.76 4.41 -24.49
C LEU A 39 4.02 4.04 -25.25
N ILE A 40 4.14 2.81 -25.79
CA ILE A 40 5.27 2.41 -26.64
C ILE A 40 5.32 3.24 -27.93
N ARG A 41 4.15 3.62 -28.47
CA ARG A 41 4.05 4.47 -29.66
C ARG A 41 4.26 5.97 -29.40
N ASP A 42 4.46 6.38 -28.15
CA ASP A 42 4.84 7.76 -27.86
C ASP A 42 6.19 8.07 -28.53
N PRO A 43 6.31 9.16 -29.33
CA PRO A 43 7.56 9.55 -29.98
C PRO A 43 8.74 9.72 -29.03
N TYR A 44 8.50 9.84 -27.73
CA TYR A 44 9.57 9.80 -26.74
C TYR A 44 10.34 8.48 -26.73
N PHE A 45 9.65 7.34 -26.84
CA PHE A 45 10.28 6.02 -26.81
C PHE A 45 10.76 5.54 -28.18
N ILE A 46 10.20 6.08 -29.26
CA ILE A 46 10.61 5.73 -30.62
C ILE A 46 11.76 6.64 -31.06
N THR A 47 12.94 6.06 -31.25
CA THR A 47 14.08 6.71 -31.92
C THR A 47 14.43 5.91 -33.15
N GLU A 48 14.45 6.57 -34.31
CA GLU A 48 14.82 5.93 -35.59
C GLU A 48 13.97 4.70 -35.94
N GLY A 49 12.72 4.64 -35.45
CA GLY A 49 11.79 3.54 -35.70
C GLY A 49 11.89 2.38 -34.71
N GLU A 50 12.85 2.42 -33.77
CA GLU A 50 13.03 1.39 -32.73
C GLU A 50 12.66 1.91 -31.34
N PHE A 51 12.21 0.99 -30.48
CA PHE A 51 11.88 1.29 -29.09
C PHE A 51 13.15 1.37 -28.24
N ALA A 52 13.38 2.53 -27.61
CA ALA A 52 14.46 2.74 -26.65
C ALA A 52 13.90 3.22 -25.30
N TYR A 53 14.19 2.47 -24.24
CA TYR A 53 13.90 2.92 -22.88
C TYR A 53 14.96 3.93 -22.44
N LYS A 54 14.60 5.22 -22.44
CA LYS A 54 15.55 6.34 -22.26
C LYS A 54 15.83 6.73 -20.81
N GLN A 55 15.37 5.95 -19.83
CA GLN A 55 15.44 6.32 -18.40
C GLN A 55 16.32 5.38 -17.59
N GLY A 56 16.90 5.92 -16.52
CA GLY A 56 17.74 5.15 -15.59
C GLY A 56 16.92 4.16 -14.75
N MET A 57 17.62 3.18 -14.16
CA MET A 57 17.01 2.12 -13.33
C MET A 57 16.19 2.68 -12.15
N ILE A 58 16.51 3.87 -11.66
CA ILE A 58 15.81 4.51 -10.53
C ILE A 58 14.36 4.82 -10.86
N VAL A 59 14.05 5.23 -12.09
CA VAL A 59 12.66 5.49 -12.50
C VAL A 59 11.86 4.19 -12.52
N LEU A 60 12.49 3.09 -12.98
CA LEU A 60 11.89 1.76 -12.96
C LEU A 60 11.64 1.30 -11.52
N LEU A 61 12.63 1.47 -10.64
CA LEU A 61 12.52 1.14 -9.22
C LEU A 61 11.42 1.96 -8.56
N MET A 62 11.40 3.28 -8.79
CA MET A 62 10.34 4.16 -8.30
C MET A 62 8.96 3.70 -8.79
N ALA A 63 8.81 3.40 -10.08
CA ALA A 63 7.56 2.90 -10.63
C ALA A 63 7.11 1.60 -9.95
N LEU A 64 8.04 0.65 -9.78
CA LEU A 64 7.77 -0.61 -9.10
C LEU A 64 7.38 -0.38 -7.63
N THR A 65 8.07 0.50 -6.91
CA THR A 65 7.76 0.78 -5.48
C THR A 65 6.37 1.39 -5.31
N ILE A 66 5.98 2.34 -6.16
CA ILE A 66 4.64 2.96 -6.11
C ILE A 66 3.58 1.93 -6.48
N ALA A 67 3.78 1.19 -7.56
CA ALA A 67 2.83 0.16 -8.00
C ALA A 67 2.68 -0.94 -6.94
N ALA A 68 3.77 -1.47 -6.39
CA ALA A 68 3.74 -2.50 -5.36
C ALA A 68 3.05 -2.02 -4.07
N ALA A 69 3.30 -0.77 -3.63
CA ALA A 69 2.62 -0.21 -2.47
C ALA A 69 1.11 -0.13 -2.68
N PHE A 70 0.64 0.34 -3.84
CA PHE A 70 -0.80 0.45 -4.08
C PHE A 70 -1.49 -0.88 -4.38
N LEU A 71 -0.85 -1.76 -5.16
CA LEU A 71 -1.42 -3.03 -5.59
C LEU A 71 -1.41 -4.08 -4.48
N TRP A 72 -0.34 -4.15 -3.68
CA TRP A 72 -0.13 -5.27 -2.74
C TRP A 72 -0.19 -4.88 -1.27
N GLU A 73 0.28 -3.70 -0.87
CA GLU A 73 0.23 -3.29 0.54
C GLU A 73 -1.13 -2.70 0.94
N THR A 74 -1.76 -1.91 0.07
CA THR A 74 -3.04 -1.23 0.37
C THR A 74 -4.29 -1.93 -0.15
N PRO A 75 -4.16 -3.19 -0.57
CA PRO A 75 -4.89 -3.87 -1.64
C PRO A 75 -6.13 -3.13 -2.20
N ILE A 76 -5.93 -1.96 -2.82
CA ILE A 76 -7.01 -1.12 -3.37
C ILE A 76 -7.71 -1.84 -4.54
N PHE A 77 -6.98 -2.74 -5.19
CA PHE A 77 -7.40 -3.44 -6.40
C PHE A 77 -7.73 -4.91 -6.12
N GLY A 78 -8.10 -5.29 -4.89
CA GLY A 78 -8.46 -6.66 -4.53
C GLY A 78 -7.29 -7.55 -4.10
N LYS A 79 -7.60 -8.79 -3.72
CA LYS A 79 -6.61 -9.79 -3.26
C LYS A 79 -5.52 -10.04 -4.29
N PRO A 80 -4.22 -10.05 -3.94
CA PRO A 80 -3.14 -10.40 -4.86
C PRO A 80 -3.09 -11.93 -5.10
N ALA A 81 -4.15 -12.50 -5.66
CA ALA A 81 -4.26 -13.93 -5.93
C ALA A 81 -4.96 -14.20 -7.29
N GLY A 82 -4.57 -15.29 -7.94
CA GLY A 82 -5.19 -15.79 -9.17
C GLY A 82 -5.21 -14.76 -10.31
N ALA A 83 -6.38 -14.55 -10.91
CA ALA A 83 -6.57 -13.64 -12.04
C ALA A 83 -6.21 -12.19 -11.70
N ASN A 84 -6.47 -11.77 -10.47
CA ASN A 84 -6.19 -10.41 -10.04
C ASN A 84 -4.68 -10.15 -9.91
N LEU A 85 -3.93 -11.12 -9.40
CA LEU A 85 -2.46 -11.04 -9.33
C LEU A 85 -1.85 -10.88 -10.73
N LEU A 86 -2.39 -11.57 -11.74
CA LEU A 86 -1.93 -11.43 -13.12
C LEU A 86 -2.13 -10.01 -13.63
N LEU A 87 -3.33 -9.43 -13.44
CA LEU A 87 -3.61 -8.05 -13.85
C LEU A 87 -2.77 -7.02 -13.09
N GLN A 88 -2.59 -7.22 -11.78
CA GLN A 88 -1.73 -6.36 -10.96
C GLN A 88 -0.27 -6.43 -11.43
N SER A 89 0.23 -7.61 -11.77
CA SER A 89 1.59 -7.75 -12.31
C SER A 89 1.70 -7.12 -13.69
N PHE A 90 0.67 -7.29 -14.53
CA PHE A 90 0.63 -6.73 -15.87
C PHE A 90 0.55 -5.20 -15.86
N SER A 91 -0.12 -4.58 -14.88
CA SER A 91 -0.25 -3.13 -14.77
C SER A 91 1.06 -2.42 -14.38
N ILE A 92 2.06 -3.13 -13.86
CA ILE A 92 3.39 -2.59 -13.58
C ILE A 92 4.06 -2.10 -14.88
N VAL A 93 3.87 -2.81 -16.00
CA VAL A 93 4.49 -2.46 -17.28
C VAL A 93 4.02 -1.09 -17.81
N PRO A 94 2.71 -0.84 -18.05
CA PRO A 94 2.26 0.48 -18.50
C PRO A 94 2.54 1.56 -17.46
N PHE A 95 2.50 1.24 -16.16
CA PHE A 95 2.87 2.20 -15.12
C PHE A 95 4.35 2.60 -15.20
N SER A 96 5.26 1.65 -15.47
CA SER A 96 6.69 1.94 -15.64
C SER A 96 6.97 2.81 -16.87
N LEU A 97 6.29 2.55 -17.99
CA LEU A 97 6.39 3.37 -19.19
C LEU A 97 5.84 4.78 -18.94
N LEU A 98 4.73 4.90 -18.23
CA LEU A 98 4.18 6.19 -17.83
C LEU A 98 5.17 6.96 -16.96
N MET A 99 5.73 6.33 -15.93
CA MET A 99 6.73 6.96 -15.05
C MET A 99 7.98 7.38 -15.81
N ALA A 100 8.47 6.56 -16.74
CA ALA A 100 9.59 6.91 -17.59
C ALA A 100 9.31 8.16 -18.44
N ARG A 101 8.10 8.28 -18.96
CA ARG A 101 7.66 9.45 -19.73
C ARG A 101 7.49 10.69 -18.86
N LEU A 102 6.91 10.54 -17.67
CA LEU A 102 6.73 11.64 -16.71
C LEU A 102 8.05 12.18 -16.17
N CYS A 103 9.03 11.30 -15.97
CA CYS A 103 10.38 11.65 -15.51
C CYS A 103 11.36 12.00 -16.64
N ALA A 104 10.91 12.01 -17.91
CA ALA A 104 11.69 12.47 -19.04
C ALA A 104 12.36 13.82 -18.71
N ALA A 105 13.67 13.95 -18.88
CA ALA A 105 14.35 15.24 -18.80
C ALA A 105 13.99 16.09 -20.04
N ASP A 106 14.11 17.41 -19.92
CA ASP A 106 13.83 18.36 -21.00
C ASP A 106 14.86 18.22 -22.12
N GLY A 107 14.62 17.31 -23.08
CA GLY A 107 15.14 17.30 -24.46
C GLY A 107 16.66 17.34 -24.70
N LYS A 108 17.48 17.55 -23.69
CA LYS A 108 18.92 17.58 -23.76
C LYS A 108 19.41 16.22 -23.29
N SER A 109 20.08 15.55 -24.22
CA SER A 109 20.80 14.31 -23.98
C SER A 109 21.46 14.33 -22.60
N SER A 110 21.46 13.18 -21.93
CA SER A 110 22.17 12.95 -20.67
C SER A 110 23.68 13.24 -20.75
N GLN A 111 24.19 13.67 -21.92
CA GLN A 111 25.55 14.14 -22.15
C GLN A 111 25.77 15.64 -21.84
N GLU A 112 24.73 16.48 -21.71
CA GLU A 112 24.91 17.92 -21.42
C GLU A 112 24.74 18.32 -19.94
N ILE A 113 24.25 17.43 -19.07
CA ILE A 113 23.99 17.77 -17.64
C ILE A 113 25.29 17.80 -16.79
N THR A 114 26.43 17.40 -17.34
CA THR A 114 27.77 17.50 -16.71
C THR A 114 28.31 18.93 -16.56
N ARG A 115 27.49 19.99 -16.69
CA ARG A 115 27.94 21.38 -16.56
C ARG A 115 27.05 22.29 -15.72
N LEU A 116 26.42 21.78 -14.66
CA LEU A 116 26.08 22.65 -13.53
C LEU A 116 27.36 22.90 -12.72
N LYS A 117 28.13 23.91 -13.17
CA LYS A 117 29.29 24.45 -12.46
C LYS A 117 28.81 25.07 -11.15
N PHE A 118 28.89 24.32 -10.06
CA PHE A 118 29.10 24.89 -8.73
C PHE A 118 30.62 25.09 -8.57
N PRO A 119 31.15 26.32 -8.72
CA PRO A 119 32.60 26.52 -8.72
C PRO A 119 33.14 26.23 -7.31
N GLY A 120 34.10 25.29 -7.22
CA GLY A 120 34.91 25.06 -6.01
C GLY A 120 34.67 23.72 -5.29
N PHE A 121 33.43 23.34 -4.98
CA PHE A 121 33.16 22.13 -4.18
C PHE A 121 33.31 20.82 -4.99
N TRP A 122 32.80 20.81 -6.22
CA TRP A 122 32.84 19.61 -7.09
C TRP A 122 34.18 19.41 -7.80
N ASP A 123 35.04 20.43 -7.90
CA ASP A 123 36.39 20.27 -8.47
C ASP A 123 37.34 19.56 -7.49
N PHE A 124 37.16 19.80 -6.18
CA PHE A 124 37.86 19.10 -5.10
C PHE A 124 37.34 17.67 -4.91
N VAL A 125 36.02 17.49 -4.91
CA VAL A 125 35.37 16.17 -4.80
C VAL A 125 35.61 15.34 -6.06
N GLY A 126 35.56 15.97 -7.24
CA GLY A 126 35.74 15.32 -8.55
C GLY A 126 37.16 14.79 -8.77
N SER A 127 38.20 15.52 -8.36
CA SER A 127 39.59 15.04 -8.52
C SER A 127 39.95 13.90 -7.56
N ALA A 128 39.33 13.81 -6.38
CA ALA A 128 39.53 12.72 -5.43
C ALA A 128 38.63 11.49 -5.72
N LEU A 129 37.44 11.70 -6.28
CA LEU A 129 36.47 10.62 -6.53
C LEU A 129 36.53 10.04 -7.95
N THR A 130 37.21 10.64 -8.92
CA THR A 130 37.26 10.09 -10.31
C THR A 130 37.79 8.66 -10.36
N GLY A 131 38.81 8.32 -9.58
CA GLY A 131 39.32 6.95 -9.45
C GLY A 131 38.35 6.00 -8.72
N LEU A 132 37.55 6.51 -7.78
CA LEU A 132 36.52 5.75 -7.06
C LEU A 132 35.24 5.56 -7.90
N LEU A 133 34.89 6.55 -8.72
CA LEU A 133 33.72 6.57 -9.60
C LEU A 133 33.81 5.55 -10.74
N GLU A 134 35.01 5.18 -11.17
CA GLU A 134 35.22 4.08 -12.13
C GLU A 134 34.95 2.70 -11.51
N MET A 135 35.17 2.55 -10.21
CA MET A 135 34.89 1.32 -9.44
C MET A 135 33.42 1.19 -9.01
N ILE A 136 32.68 2.31 -9.03
CA ILE A 136 31.26 2.35 -8.70
C ILE A 136 30.43 1.78 -9.86
N PRO A 137 29.59 0.75 -9.62
CA PRO A 137 28.70 0.18 -10.63
C PRO A 137 27.85 1.23 -11.34
N ALA A 138 27.60 1.03 -12.64
CA ALA A 138 26.87 1.97 -13.49
C ALA A 138 25.50 2.40 -12.91
N TRP A 139 24.81 1.52 -12.19
CA TRP A 139 23.51 1.81 -11.56
C TRP A 139 23.60 2.82 -10.40
N ILE A 140 24.72 2.88 -9.68
CA ILE A 140 24.96 3.91 -8.65
C ILE A 140 25.37 5.22 -9.33
N ARG A 141 26.13 5.16 -10.43
CA ARG A 141 26.51 6.36 -11.20
C ARG A 141 25.29 7.10 -11.75
N ASP A 142 24.28 6.36 -12.20
CA ASP A 142 22.98 6.90 -12.61
C ASP A 142 22.24 7.66 -11.50
N LEU A 143 22.43 7.26 -10.23
CA LEU A 143 21.83 7.90 -9.04
C LEU A 143 22.32 9.34 -8.85
N PHE A 144 23.60 9.57 -9.11
CA PHE A 144 24.19 10.90 -9.02
C PHE A 144 24.01 11.69 -10.32
N SER A 145 23.96 11.02 -11.48
CA SER A 145 23.76 11.69 -12.77
C SER A 145 22.39 12.37 -12.89
N ASN A 146 21.34 11.79 -12.31
CA ASN A 146 19.98 12.35 -12.33
C ASN A 146 19.50 12.68 -10.91
N TRP A 147 20.25 13.53 -10.20
CA TRP A 147 19.98 13.88 -8.80
C TRP A 147 18.53 14.32 -8.52
N HIS A 148 17.86 14.96 -9.49
CA HIS A 148 16.47 15.39 -9.38
C HIS A 148 15.48 14.21 -9.35
N ILE A 149 15.73 13.15 -10.14
CA ILE A 149 14.94 11.91 -10.12
C ILE A 149 15.20 11.16 -8.82
N THR A 150 16.45 11.13 -8.36
CA THR A 150 16.82 10.54 -7.09
C THR A 150 16.11 11.23 -5.92
N LEU A 151 16.10 12.56 -5.88
CA LEU A 151 15.38 13.33 -4.86
C LEU A 151 13.87 13.05 -4.91
N LEU A 152 13.28 13.01 -6.10
CA LEU A 152 11.88 12.64 -6.29
C LEU A 152 11.61 11.23 -5.74
N PHE A 153 12.48 10.27 -6.01
CA PHE A 153 12.35 8.91 -5.49
C PHE A 153 12.42 8.86 -3.95
N LEU A 154 13.37 9.58 -3.34
CA LEU A 154 13.46 9.72 -1.88
C LEU A 154 12.19 10.31 -1.28
N LEU A 155 11.64 11.35 -1.93
CA LEU A 155 10.40 12.00 -1.51
C LEU A 155 9.19 11.05 -1.62
N VAL A 156 9.12 10.25 -2.69
CA VAL A 156 8.09 9.20 -2.84
C VAL A 156 8.20 8.17 -1.73
N LEU A 157 9.40 7.69 -1.41
CA LEU A 157 9.62 6.75 -0.31
C LEU A 157 9.20 7.32 1.04
N GLY A 158 9.54 8.58 1.32
CA GLY A 158 9.11 9.29 2.52
C GLY A 158 7.59 9.40 2.64
N ILE A 159 6.90 9.74 1.54
CA ILE A 159 5.43 9.81 1.51
C ILE A 159 4.80 8.43 1.73
N LEU A 160 5.39 7.38 1.18
CA LEU A 160 4.88 6.02 1.39
C LEU A 160 4.99 5.53 2.84
N CYS A 161 5.82 6.18 3.67
CA CYS A 161 5.93 5.92 5.11
C CYS A 161 4.84 6.61 5.95
N LEU A 162 4.00 7.47 5.36
CA LEU A 162 2.90 8.11 6.10
C LEU A 162 1.87 7.10 6.61
N ARG A 163 1.55 7.19 7.91
CA ARG A 163 0.60 6.28 8.60
C ARG A 163 -0.82 6.35 8.06
N ARG A 164 -1.27 7.51 7.57
CA ARG A 164 -2.63 7.69 7.05
C ARG A 164 -2.67 7.37 5.56
N ILE A 165 -3.39 6.31 5.21
CA ILE A 165 -3.61 5.87 3.82
C ILE A 165 -4.06 7.02 2.91
N GLN A 166 -5.00 7.85 3.37
CA GLN A 166 -5.56 8.98 2.61
C GLN A 166 -4.52 10.05 2.27
N LEU A 167 -3.62 10.37 3.22
CA LEU A 167 -2.56 11.33 3.01
C LEU A 167 -1.51 10.76 2.04
N ARG A 168 -1.15 9.49 2.21
CA ARG A 168 -0.23 8.78 1.32
C ARG A 168 -0.76 8.75 -0.12
N THR A 169 -2.00 8.30 -0.32
CA THR A 169 -2.64 8.25 -1.65
C THR A 169 -2.75 9.64 -2.26
N GLY A 170 -3.19 10.64 -1.48
CA GLY A 170 -3.38 12.01 -1.96
C GLY A 170 -2.07 12.67 -2.38
N ALA A 171 -1.01 12.50 -1.59
CA ALA A 171 0.29 13.09 -1.89
C ALA A 171 0.94 12.47 -3.13
N ILE A 172 0.84 11.14 -3.33
CA ILE A 172 1.37 10.51 -4.55
C ILE A 172 0.58 10.92 -5.78
N ILE A 173 -0.75 10.96 -5.69
CA ILE A 173 -1.60 11.44 -6.80
C ILE A 173 -1.22 12.89 -7.16
N LEU A 174 -1.00 13.75 -6.16
CA LEU A 174 -0.59 15.13 -6.38
C LEU A 174 0.76 15.21 -7.13
N ILE A 175 1.76 14.43 -6.72
CA ILE A 175 3.05 14.37 -7.41
C ILE A 175 2.90 13.89 -8.85
N LEU A 176 2.16 12.80 -9.06
CA LEU A 176 1.90 12.28 -10.40
C LEU A 176 1.16 13.29 -11.27
N MET A 177 0.20 14.03 -10.72
CA MET A 177 -0.47 15.13 -11.42
C MET A 177 0.50 16.25 -11.78
N LEU A 178 1.35 16.69 -10.85
CA LEU A 178 2.32 17.75 -11.11
C LEU A 178 3.29 17.36 -12.23
N LEU A 179 3.79 16.12 -12.22
CA LEU A 179 4.64 15.59 -13.28
C LEU A 179 3.89 15.48 -14.61
N PHE A 180 2.62 15.07 -14.58
CA PHE A 180 1.78 14.98 -15.77
C PHE A 180 1.49 16.36 -16.37
N PHE A 181 1.18 17.37 -15.54
CA PHE A 181 0.96 18.75 -16.00
C PHE A 181 2.24 19.39 -16.54
N ARG A 182 3.41 19.09 -15.97
CA ARG A 182 4.70 19.55 -16.51
C ARG A 182 4.89 19.09 -17.96
N GLN A 183 4.39 17.91 -18.32
CA GLN A 183 4.52 17.36 -19.67
C GLN A 183 3.69 18.12 -20.72
N PHE A 184 2.65 18.86 -20.33
CA PHE A 184 1.90 19.72 -21.27
C PHE A 184 2.68 20.94 -21.75
N ASN A 185 3.66 21.40 -20.97
CA ASN A 185 4.50 22.53 -21.34
C ASN A 185 5.64 22.15 -22.29
N ARG A 186 5.70 20.89 -22.76
CA ARG A 186 6.76 20.39 -23.63
C ARG A 186 6.28 20.27 -25.08
N GLU A 187 7.19 20.59 -25.99
CA GLU A 187 6.99 20.39 -27.43
C GLU A 187 6.94 18.88 -27.76
N GLY A 188 5.87 18.46 -28.45
CA GLY A 188 5.67 17.07 -28.88
C GLY A 188 4.21 16.62 -28.86
N THR A 189 3.91 15.50 -29.50
CA THR A 189 2.55 14.94 -29.51
C THR A 189 2.22 14.27 -28.17
N LEU A 190 1.31 14.85 -27.41
CA LEU A 190 0.82 14.32 -26.14
C LEU A 190 -0.32 13.31 -26.28
N VAL A 191 -0.82 13.11 -27.50
CA VAL A 191 -1.99 12.27 -27.79
C VAL A 191 -1.80 10.85 -27.26
N TYR A 192 -0.63 10.26 -27.52
CA TYR A 192 -0.30 8.90 -27.08
C TYR A 192 -0.16 8.78 -25.57
N LEU A 193 0.42 9.81 -24.92
CA LEU A 193 0.53 9.87 -23.47
C LEU A 193 -0.86 9.97 -22.82
N VAL A 194 -1.70 10.89 -23.27
CA VAL A 194 -3.06 11.09 -22.74
C VAL A 194 -3.94 9.86 -22.98
N ALA A 195 -3.89 9.27 -24.19
CA ALA A 195 -4.62 8.05 -24.48
C ALA A 195 -4.12 6.88 -23.59
N GLY A 196 -2.81 6.74 -23.44
CA GLY A 196 -2.19 5.71 -22.60
C GLY A 196 -2.58 5.84 -21.12
N THR A 197 -2.60 7.07 -20.58
CA THR A 197 -3.02 7.31 -19.19
C THR A 197 -4.52 7.11 -18.98
N LEU A 198 -5.36 7.52 -19.93
CA LEU A 198 -6.80 7.25 -19.88
C LEU A 198 -7.11 5.75 -19.90
N LEU A 199 -6.43 4.97 -20.74
CA LEU A 199 -6.58 3.51 -20.78
C LEU A 199 -6.09 2.86 -19.49
N LEU A 200 -4.97 3.32 -18.91
CA LEU A 200 -4.46 2.80 -17.64
C LEU A 200 -5.43 3.09 -16.49
N THR A 201 -5.89 4.35 -16.36
CA THR A 201 -6.80 4.77 -15.29
C THR A 201 -8.16 4.09 -15.39
N THR A 202 -8.69 3.90 -16.60
CA THR A 202 -9.93 3.14 -16.80
C THR A 202 -9.74 1.66 -16.46
N ALA A 203 -8.61 1.04 -16.81
CA ALA A 203 -8.31 -0.33 -16.39
C ALA A 203 -8.25 -0.45 -14.85
N LEU A 204 -7.55 0.46 -14.18
CA LEU A 204 -7.46 0.51 -12.72
C LEU A 204 -8.84 0.73 -12.08
N PHE A 205 -9.71 1.52 -12.70
CA PHE A 205 -11.09 1.70 -12.24
C PHE A 205 -11.90 0.40 -12.29
N PHE A 206 -11.75 -0.41 -13.34
CA PHE A 206 -12.40 -1.73 -13.41
C PHE A 206 -11.82 -2.73 -12.41
N MET A 207 -10.53 -2.62 -12.09
CA MET A 207 -9.87 -3.44 -11.08
C MET A 207 -10.19 -3.00 -9.64
N PHE A 208 -10.70 -1.78 -9.43
CA PHE A 208 -10.96 -1.24 -8.11
C PHE A 208 -11.94 -2.11 -7.32
N SER A 209 -11.52 -2.55 -6.14
CA SER A 209 -12.32 -3.40 -5.27
C SER A 209 -12.10 -3.05 -3.81
N ARG A 210 -13.18 -2.86 -3.04
CA ARG A 210 -13.10 -2.64 -1.57
C ARG A 210 -12.72 -3.95 -0.87
N TYR A 211 -11.44 -4.26 -0.87
CA TYR A 211 -10.91 -5.52 -0.35
C TYR A 211 -10.94 -5.62 1.18
N ASP A 212 -10.92 -4.50 1.89
CA ASP A 212 -10.89 -4.44 3.36
C ASP A 212 -12.01 -5.26 4.01
N LEU A 213 -13.23 -5.18 3.46
CA LEU A 213 -14.37 -5.94 3.96
C LEU A 213 -14.25 -7.43 3.63
N VAL A 214 -13.78 -7.79 2.43
CA VAL A 214 -13.62 -9.19 2.04
C VAL A 214 -12.58 -9.87 2.93
N SER A 215 -11.44 -9.22 3.15
CA SER A 215 -10.38 -9.68 4.07
C SER A 215 -10.92 -9.86 5.49
N TYR A 216 -11.72 -8.90 5.97
CA TYR A 216 -12.37 -8.96 7.28
C TYR A 216 -13.17 -10.25 7.49
N TYR A 217 -14.07 -10.60 6.57
CA TYR A 217 -14.88 -11.81 6.70
C TYR A 217 -14.10 -13.11 6.45
N GLU A 218 -13.15 -13.13 5.51
CA GLU A 218 -12.27 -14.28 5.30
C GLU A 218 -11.47 -14.61 6.57
N ASN A 219 -10.91 -13.59 7.23
CA ASN A 219 -10.13 -13.73 8.44
C ASN A 219 -10.98 -14.17 9.65
N ILE A 220 -12.21 -13.67 9.79
CA ILE A 220 -13.15 -14.17 10.80
C ILE A 220 -13.40 -15.67 10.60
N ILE A 221 -13.74 -16.08 9.38
CA ILE A 221 -14.01 -17.49 9.08
C ILE A 221 -12.76 -18.35 9.32
N LYS A 222 -11.57 -17.86 8.96
CA LYS A 222 -10.29 -18.56 9.19
C LYS A 222 -10.04 -18.77 10.69
N ARG A 223 -10.25 -17.74 11.52
CA ARG A 223 -10.08 -17.82 12.98
C ARG A 223 -11.13 -18.74 13.62
N LEU A 224 -12.39 -18.64 13.20
CA LEU A 224 -13.47 -19.52 13.68
C LEU A 224 -13.28 -20.99 13.28
N LYS A 225 -12.70 -21.27 12.10
CA LYS A 225 -12.37 -22.64 11.67
C LYS A 225 -11.26 -23.29 12.49
N ARG A 226 -10.39 -22.50 13.13
CA ARG A 226 -9.29 -23.03 13.97
C ARG A 226 -9.82 -23.69 15.23
N SER A 227 -10.99 -23.28 15.70
CA SER A 227 -11.70 -23.82 16.85
C SER A 227 -12.73 -24.87 16.41
N SER A 228 -12.44 -26.14 16.70
CA SER A 228 -13.22 -27.30 16.24
C SER A 228 -14.53 -27.57 17.02
N THR A 229 -14.88 -26.74 18.00
CA THR A 229 -15.97 -27.00 18.97
C THR A 229 -17.15 -26.03 18.87
N LEU A 230 -17.31 -25.29 17.76
CA LEU A 230 -18.42 -24.34 17.63
C LEU A 230 -19.70 -24.99 17.13
N GLY A 231 -20.81 -24.70 17.81
CA GLY A 231 -22.15 -24.97 17.31
C GLY A 231 -22.52 -24.00 16.17
N ASP A 232 -23.36 -24.44 15.24
CA ASP A 232 -23.80 -23.63 14.09
C ASP A 232 -24.49 -22.32 14.51
N GLU A 233 -25.17 -22.29 15.66
CA GLU A 233 -25.84 -21.10 16.21
C GLU A 233 -24.85 -20.07 16.76
N GLU A 234 -23.78 -20.54 17.41
CA GLU A 234 -22.71 -19.67 17.94
C GLU A 234 -21.99 -18.97 16.78
N VAL A 235 -21.69 -19.69 15.70
CA VAL A 235 -21.09 -19.12 14.48
C VAL A 235 -21.99 -18.05 13.87
N ARG A 236 -23.29 -18.31 13.73
CA ARG A 236 -24.24 -17.33 13.18
C ARG A 236 -24.31 -16.06 14.03
N THR A 237 -24.36 -16.21 15.35
CA THR A 237 -24.42 -15.09 16.28
C THR A 237 -23.15 -14.25 16.21
N ILE A 238 -21.98 -14.89 16.22
CA ILE A 238 -20.69 -14.20 16.08
C ILE A 238 -20.63 -13.44 14.74
N LEU A 239 -21.04 -14.04 13.63
CA LEU A 239 -21.03 -13.37 12.33
C LEU A 239 -21.94 -12.13 12.31
N ARG A 240 -23.13 -12.19 12.94
CA ARG A 240 -24.03 -11.02 13.09
C ARG A 240 -23.42 -9.92 13.95
N VAL A 241 -22.78 -10.29 15.05
CA VAL A 241 -22.06 -9.33 15.93
C VAL A 241 -20.95 -8.65 15.15
N MET A 242 -20.13 -9.42 14.41
CA MET A 242 -19.04 -8.88 13.60
C MET A 242 -19.54 -8.02 12.45
N GLU A 243 -20.69 -8.36 11.83
CA GLU A 243 -21.32 -7.49 10.84
C GLU A 243 -21.75 -6.14 11.44
N GLN A 244 -22.36 -6.14 12.63
CA GLN A 244 -22.69 -4.88 13.31
C GLN A 244 -21.43 -4.09 13.70
N LEU A 245 -20.37 -4.75 14.15
CA LEU A 245 -19.08 -4.13 14.44
C LEU A 245 -18.45 -3.51 13.19
N ALA A 246 -18.53 -4.17 12.03
CA ALA A 246 -18.02 -3.63 10.77
C ALA A 246 -18.76 -2.34 10.35
N ARG A 247 -20.07 -2.25 10.62
CA ARG A 247 -20.89 -1.07 10.29
C ARG A 247 -20.71 0.07 11.29
N LYS A 248 -20.77 -0.22 12.59
CA LYS A 248 -20.77 0.80 13.67
C LYS A 248 -19.37 1.13 14.20
N LYS A 249 -18.33 0.34 13.86
CA LYS A 249 -16.94 0.40 14.37
C LYS A 249 -16.77 0.18 15.88
N ARG A 250 -17.83 0.36 16.66
CA ARG A 250 -17.91 0.07 18.10
C ARG A 250 -19.25 -0.56 18.43
N LEU A 251 -19.28 -1.44 19.42
CA LEU A 251 -20.51 -2.06 19.94
C LEU A 251 -20.54 -1.97 21.46
N SER A 252 -21.63 -1.47 22.02
CA SER A 252 -21.84 -1.45 23.49
C SER A 252 -22.30 -2.83 23.99
N GLU A 253 -22.10 -3.08 25.27
CA GLU A 253 -22.51 -4.32 25.94
C GLU A 253 -24.02 -4.59 25.79
N GLY A 254 -24.86 -3.56 25.94
CA GLY A 254 -26.32 -3.69 25.77
C GLY A 254 -26.72 -4.12 24.35
N ASN A 255 -26.09 -3.53 23.32
CA ASN A 255 -26.34 -3.90 21.94
C ASN A 255 -25.85 -5.33 21.63
N PHE A 256 -24.71 -5.73 22.19
CA PHE A 256 -24.21 -7.09 22.06
C PHE A 256 -25.20 -8.11 22.66
N ARG A 257 -25.69 -7.85 23.88
CA ARG A 257 -26.71 -8.70 24.54
C ARG A 257 -27.99 -8.80 23.73
N GLN A 258 -28.43 -7.70 23.12
CA GLN A 258 -29.62 -7.71 22.27
C GLN A 258 -29.44 -8.62 21.05
N ILE A 259 -28.28 -8.59 20.38
CA ILE A 259 -28.00 -9.48 19.24
C ILE A 259 -27.98 -10.96 19.67
N VAL A 260 -27.43 -11.27 20.84
CA VAL A 260 -27.43 -12.62 21.40
C VAL A 260 -28.86 -13.06 21.70
N LYS A 261 -29.66 -12.21 22.35
CA LYS A 261 -31.08 -12.47 22.63
C LYS A 261 -31.86 -12.72 21.34
N ASP A 262 -31.71 -11.88 20.34
CA ASP A 262 -32.38 -12.00 19.04
C ASP A 262 -31.98 -13.27 18.26
N SER A 263 -30.79 -13.82 18.52
CA SER A 263 -30.29 -15.00 17.81
C SER A 263 -30.68 -16.31 18.50
N TYR A 264 -30.74 -16.33 19.84
CA TYR A 264 -31.04 -17.54 20.63
C TYR A 264 -32.53 -17.70 20.97
N THR A 265 -33.30 -16.62 21.07
CA THR A 265 -34.75 -16.68 21.38
C THR A 265 -35.61 -17.24 20.26
N VAL A 266 -35.09 -17.30 19.03
CA VAL A 266 -35.81 -17.84 17.86
C VAL A 266 -36.00 -19.36 17.97
N ASN A 267 -35.04 -20.07 18.56
CA ASN A 267 -35.04 -21.54 18.60
C ASN A 267 -35.36 -22.09 20.00
N HIS A 268 -35.17 -21.31 21.06
CA HIS A 268 -35.24 -21.78 22.44
C HIS A 268 -35.78 -20.71 23.41
N ALA A 269 -36.61 -21.14 24.35
CA ALA A 269 -37.12 -20.29 25.43
C ALA A 269 -36.12 -20.25 26.59
N TYR A 270 -35.07 -19.44 26.45
CA TYR A 270 -34.08 -19.22 27.51
C TYR A 270 -34.55 -18.16 28.52
N ASN A 271 -34.19 -18.35 29.78
CA ASN A 271 -34.39 -17.32 30.82
C ASN A 271 -33.38 -16.17 30.64
N ASP A 272 -33.70 -14.96 31.11
CA ASP A 272 -32.82 -13.79 30.99
C ASP A 272 -31.48 -14.00 31.71
N GLN A 273 -31.44 -14.82 32.78
CA GLN A 273 -30.19 -15.21 33.46
C GLN A 273 -29.31 -16.13 32.60
N GLU A 274 -29.90 -17.07 31.88
CA GLU A 274 -29.19 -17.99 30.99
C GLU A 274 -28.62 -17.24 29.78
N LEU A 275 -29.41 -16.32 29.21
CA LEU A 275 -28.95 -15.43 28.14
C LEU A 275 -27.76 -14.55 28.57
N ASN A 276 -27.76 -14.08 29.82
CA ASN A 276 -26.63 -13.34 30.36
C ASN A 276 -25.37 -14.20 30.48
N MET A 277 -25.50 -15.46 30.92
CA MET A 277 -24.36 -16.38 30.97
C MET A 277 -23.82 -16.67 29.56
N ILE A 278 -24.69 -16.99 28.60
CA ILE A 278 -24.33 -17.25 27.20
C ILE A 278 -23.63 -16.03 26.59
N SER A 279 -24.18 -14.83 26.78
CA SER A 279 -23.58 -13.58 26.31
C SER A 279 -22.18 -13.37 26.90
N ASN A 280 -22.01 -13.55 28.20
CA ASN A 280 -20.70 -13.34 28.85
C ASN A 280 -19.67 -14.37 28.40
N GLU A 281 -20.06 -15.64 28.27
CA GLU A 281 -19.18 -16.68 27.78
C GLU A 281 -18.78 -16.44 26.31
N MET A 282 -19.73 -16.05 25.47
CA MET A 282 -19.47 -15.73 24.07
C MET A 282 -18.54 -14.52 23.93
N ALA A 283 -18.77 -13.45 24.70
CA ALA A 283 -17.88 -12.30 24.72
C ALA A 283 -16.46 -12.70 25.14
N LYS A 284 -16.32 -13.53 26.18
CA LYS A 284 -15.03 -14.05 26.63
C LYS A 284 -14.33 -14.86 25.53
N ARG A 285 -15.04 -15.75 24.84
CA ARG A 285 -14.49 -16.55 23.73
C ARG A 285 -14.09 -15.68 22.55
N MET A 286 -14.89 -14.68 22.19
CA MET A 286 -14.57 -13.74 21.11
C MET A 286 -13.33 -12.91 21.39
N ILE A 287 -13.07 -12.56 22.65
CA ILE A 287 -11.89 -11.79 23.06
C ILE A 287 -10.64 -12.68 23.18
N TYR A 288 -10.73 -13.81 23.87
CA TYR A 288 -9.55 -14.59 24.27
C TYR A 288 -9.29 -15.86 23.45
N SER A 289 -10.33 -16.46 22.88
CA SER A 289 -10.21 -17.73 22.14
C SER A 289 -10.12 -17.53 20.64
N TYR A 290 -10.83 -16.52 20.12
CA TYR A 290 -10.91 -16.26 18.68
C TYR A 290 -10.16 -14.97 18.28
N ASP A 291 -9.69 -14.17 19.25
CA ASP A 291 -9.04 -12.87 19.05
C ASP A 291 -9.80 -11.92 18.12
N LEU A 292 -11.13 -12.02 18.03
CA LEU A 292 -11.92 -11.26 17.05
C LEU A 292 -12.12 -9.80 17.47
N VAL A 293 -12.13 -9.55 18.78
CA VAL A 293 -12.58 -8.30 19.35
C VAL A 293 -11.67 -7.89 20.50
N SER A 294 -11.35 -6.59 20.55
CA SER A 294 -10.67 -5.96 21.68
C SER A 294 -11.66 -5.15 22.51
N LEU A 295 -11.55 -5.25 23.83
CA LEU A 295 -12.35 -4.48 24.75
C LEU A 295 -11.60 -3.19 25.08
N ARG A 296 -12.24 -2.03 24.89
CA ARG A 296 -11.67 -0.74 25.27
C ARG A 296 -12.68 0.02 26.11
N ASN A 297 -12.18 0.67 27.15
CA ASN A 297 -12.96 1.57 27.97
C ASN A 297 -12.89 2.97 27.35
N ASP A 298 -14.06 3.58 27.14
CA ASP A 298 -14.20 4.95 26.68
C ASP A 298 -14.94 5.75 27.77
N ASN A 299 -14.97 7.06 27.68
CA ASN A 299 -15.65 7.92 28.65
C ASN A 299 -17.18 7.64 28.72
N GLU A 300 -17.73 7.00 27.69
CA GLU A 300 -19.14 6.58 27.56
C GLU A 300 -19.41 5.15 28.07
N GLY A 301 -18.37 4.42 28.51
CA GLY A 301 -18.47 3.05 29.04
C GLY A 301 -17.61 2.02 28.29
N ILE A 302 -17.94 0.74 28.48
CA ILE A 302 -17.19 -0.38 27.89
C ILE A 302 -17.71 -0.70 26.49
N PHE A 303 -16.81 -0.67 25.50
CA PHE A 303 -17.12 -0.99 24.11
C PHE A 303 -16.22 -2.09 23.55
N LEU A 304 -16.83 -2.86 22.65
CA LEU A 304 -16.18 -3.86 21.83
C LEU A 304 -15.75 -3.22 20.51
N PHE A 305 -14.49 -3.41 20.14
CA PHE A 305 -13.88 -2.96 18.89
C PHE A 305 -13.36 -4.16 18.09
N PRO A 306 -13.55 -4.22 16.77
CA PRO A 306 -12.96 -5.29 15.97
C PRO A 306 -11.42 -5.23 16.06
N ASP A 307 -10.78 -6.39 16.11
CA ASP A 307 -9.32 -6.46 16.02
C ASP A 307 -8.84 -5.86 14.67
N PRO A 308 -7.95 -4.85 14.66
CA PRO A 308 -7.44 -4.24 13.42
C PRO A 308 -6.76 -5.25 12.48
N LEU A 309 -6.26 -6.37 13.00
CA LEU A 309 -5.63 -7.41 12.19
C LEU A 309 -6.64 -8.17 11.31
N LEU A 310 -7.93 -8.11 11.62
CA LEU A 310 -8.95 -8.73 10.76
C LEU A 310 -9.00 -8.08 9.38
N TYR A 311 -8.63 -6.81 9.26
CA TYR A 311 -8.62 -6.09 7.98
C TYR A 311 -7.35 -6.32 7.15
N HIS A 312 -6.32 -6.94 7.71
CA HIS A 312 -5.04 -7.16 7.03
C HIS A 312 -4.98 -8.56 6.41
N ASP A 313 -4.43 -8.67 5.20
CA ASP A 313 -4.13 -9.94 4.55
C ASP A 313 -2.62 -10.22 4.63
N ASP A 314 -2.25 -11.35 5.24
CA ASP A 314 -0.86 -11.78 5.40
C ASP A 314 -0.39 -12.40 4.07
N ASN A 315 0.04 -11.56 3.13
CA ASN A 315 0.56 -12.01 1.84
C ASN A 315 2.05 -11.67 1.69
N LEU A 316 2.85 -12.60 1.16
CA LEU A 316 4.29 -12.42 0.92
C LEU A 316 4.59 -11.20 0.04
N LEU A 317 3.70 -10.89 -0.90
CA LEU A 317 3.82 -9.72 -1.77
C LEU A 317 3.70 -8.40 -1.02
N CYS A 318 2.97 -8.37 0.11
CA CYS A 318 2.95 -7.22 1.00
C CYS A 318 4.33 -6.99 1.63
N SER A 319 5.00 -8.07 2.07
CA SER A 319 6.38 -8.00 2.56
C SER A 319 7.34 -7.49 1.49
N VAL A 320 7.23 -7.96 0.24
CA VAL A 320 8.05 -7.48 -0.88
C VAL A 320 7.84 -5.99 -1.13
N ALA A 321 6.60 -5.50 -1.08
CA ALA A 321 6.28 -4.08 -1.24
C ALA A 321 6.84 -3.19 -0.11
N LEU A 322 7.08 -3.77 1.08
CA LEU A 322 7.66 -3.07 2.22
C LEU A 322 9.20 -2.94 2.12
N VAL A 323 9.88 -3.90 1.48
CA VAL A 323 11.35 -3.96 1.42
C VAL A 323 12.01 -2.64 1.01
N PRO A 324 11.61 -1.96 -0.08
CA PRO A 324 12.30 -0.74 -0.53
C PRO A 324 12.25 0.39 0.50
N ARG A 325 11.14 0.48 1.26
CA ARG A 325 11.00 1.51 2.31
C ARG A 325 11.76 1.16 3.56
N VAL A 326 11.75 -0.11 3.96
CA VAL A 326 12.56 -0.56 5.10
C VAL A 326 14.04 -0.35 4.79
N MET A 327 14.51 -0.76 3.62
CA MET A 327 15.88 -0.48 3.17
C MET A 327 16.18 1.01 3.14
N PHE A 328 15.27 1.84 2.65
CA PHE A 328 15.45 3.29 2.64
C PHE A 328 15.58 3.88 4.04
N VAL A 329 14.67 3.54 4.96
CA VAL A 329 14.74 4.04 6.34
C VAL A 329 16.00 3.54 7.03
N THR A 330 16.35 2.26 6.87
CA THR A 330 17.58 1.70 7.44
C THR A 330 18.83 2.38 6.87
N LEU A 331 18.90 2.59 5.56
CA LEU A 331 20.02 3.27 4.91
C LEU A 331 20.10 4.74 5.34
N PHE A 332 18.97 5.43 5.41
CA PHE A 332 18.90 6.81 5.88
C PHE A 332 19.37 6.90 7.34
N SER A 333 18.91 6.01 8.21
CA SER A 333 19.36 5.93 9.61
C SER A 333 20.85 5.60 9.72
N LEU A 334 21.40 4.71 8.88
CA LEU A 334 22.83 4.40 8.88
C LEU A 334 23.67 5.58 8.37
N LEU A 335 23.23 6.22 7.29
CA LEU A 335 23.87 7.43 6.76
C LEU A 335 23.84 8.56 7.79
N TRP A 336 22.75 8.69 8.54
CA TRP A 336 22.63 9.64 9.65
C TRP A 336 23.68 9.38 10.73
N ILE A 337 23.82 8.14 11.19
CA ILE A 337 24.80 7.76 12.22
C ILE A 337 26.26 7.99 11.75
N ILE A 338 26.53 7.84 10.45
CA ILE A 338 27.88 7.93 9.89
C ILE A 338 28.24 9.35 9.45
N MET A 339 27.25 10.24 9.21
CA MET A 339 27.53 11.57 8.68
C MET A 339 28.27 12.41 9.74
N PRO A 340 29.46 12.97 9.43
CA PRO A 340 30.22 13.80 10.37
C PRO A 340 29.65 15.23 10.53
N PHE A 341 28.55 15.53 9.84
CA PHE A 341 27.85 16.79 9.87
C PHE A 341 26.40 16.53 10.28
N ASP A 342 25.99 17.11 11.40
CA ASP A 342 24.56 17.30 11.65
C ASP A 342 23.99 18.12 10.48
N LEU A 343 22.91 17.61 9.89
CA LEU A 343 22.24 18.23 8.74
C LEU A 343 21.60 19.59 9.12
N ILE A 344 21.49 19.86 10.42
CA ILE A 344 21.02 21.11 11.02
C ILE A 344 22.04 21.52 12.08
N PRO A 345 22.65 22.71 12.00
CA PRO A 345 23.70 23.10 12.94
C PRO A 345 23.15 23.17 14.37
N ASP A 346 23.84 22.50 15.31
CA ASP A 346 23.63 22.49 16.78
C ASP A 346 23.44 23.86 17.47
N SER A 347 23.62 24.94 16.71
CA SER A 347 23.42 26.32 17.14
C SER A 347 21.97 26.74 17.40
N LEU A 348 20.96 25.91 17.08
CA LEU A 348 19.54 26.23 17.28
C LEU A 348 18.89 25.30 18.33
N PRO A 349 18.78 25.73 19.60
CA PRO A 349 18.41 24.88 20.73
C PRO A 349 16.98 24.30 20.69
N PHE A 350 16.11 24.84 19.84
CA PHE A 350 14.73 24.37 19.70
C PHE A 350 14.56 23.35 18.56
N VAL A 351 15.52 23.29 17.62
CA VAL A 351 15.40 22.50 16.39
C VAL A 351 16.16 21.17 16.51
N GLY A 352 17.30 21.13 17.20
CA GLY A 352 18.04 19.88 17.46
C GLY A 352 17.23 18.84 18.25
N VAL A 353 16.47 19.28 19.25
CA VAL A 353 15.54 18.39 20.00
C VAL A 353 14.44 17.84 19.09
N LEU A 354 14.00 18.63 18.11
CA LEU A 354 12.96 18.25 17.16
C LEU A 354 13.47 17.23 16.13
N ASP A 355 14.76 17.29 15.81
CA ASP A 355 15.48 16.37 14.91
C ASP A 355 15.70 15.00 15.57
N ASP A 356 16.22 14.97 16.81
CA ASP A 356 16.33 13.74 17.61
C ASP A 356 14.97 13.09 17.87
N MET A 357 13.95 13.91 18.16
CA MET A 357 12.58 13.43 18.30
C MET A 357 12.02 12.93 16.96
N ALA A 358 12.31 13.58 15.84
CA ALA A 358 11.86 13.14 14.52
C ALA A 358 12.49 11.79 14.15
N VAL A 359 13.79 11.61 14.39
CA VAL A 359 14.49 10.35 14.15
C VAL A 359 14.00 9.26 15.10
N MET A 360 13.79 9.55 16.38
CA MET A 360 13.24 8.59 17.35
C MET A 360 11.77 8.23 17.04
N ILE A 361 10.97 9.18 16.57
CA ILE A 361 9.56 8.96 16.20
C ILE A 361 9.48 8.23 14.86
N LEU A 362 10.29 8.58 13.85
CA LEU A 362 10.30 7.86 12.56
C LEU A 362 10.83 6.45 12.74
N SER A 363 11.96 6.27 13.44
CA SER A 363 12.51 4.94 13.71
C SER A 363 11.55 4.12 14.58
N GLY A 364 10.97 4.70 15.62
CA GLY A 364 9.96 4.05 16.46
C GLY A 364 8.70 3.66 15.68
N ILE A 365 8.15 4.53 14.85
CA ILE A 365 6.94 4.25 14.04
C ILE A 365 7.24 3.22 12.95
N VAL A 366 8.39 3.30 12.29
CA VAL A 366 8.78 2.36 11.23
C VAL A 366 9.11 0.99 11.80
N ILE A 367 9.83 0.92 12.92
CA ILE A 367 10.14 -0.33 13.63
C ILE A 367 8.86 -0.95 14.19
N GLN A 368 7.98 -0.17 14.80
CA GLN A 368 6.71 -0.69 15.33
C GLN A 368 5.76 -1.13 14.21
N GLY A 369 5.72 -0.41 13.10
CA GLY A 369 4.94 -0.77 11.90
C GLY A 369 5.47 -2.00 11.15
N SER A 370 6.78 -2.27 11.20
CA SER A 370 7.42 -3.41 10.54
C SER A 370 7.57 -4.66 11.43
N LEU A 371 7.68 -4.51 12.75
CA LEU A 371 7.73 -5.63 13.70
C LEU A 371 6.36 -6.24 14.01
N LEU A 372 5.28 -5.46 13.94
CA LEU A 372 3.92 -5.97 14.16
C LEU A 372 3.54 -7.14 13.22
N PRO A 373 3.87 -7.12 11.91
CA PRO A 373 3.67 -8.28 11.04
C PRO A 373 4.74 -9.38 11.21
N MET A 374 6.00 -9.06 11.54
CA MET A 374 7.06 -10.09 11.65
C MET A 374 7.04 -10.90 12.95
N ARG A 375 6.64 -10.31 14.08
CA ARG A 375 6.55 -11.04 15.38
C ARG A 375 5.54 -12.20 15.34
N LYS A 376 4.59 -12.17 14.40
CA LYS A 376 3.57 -13.22 14.22
C LYS A 376 3.91 -14.27 13.16
N HIS A 377 5.07 -14.18 12.51
CA HIS A 377 5.58 -15.28 11.67
C HIS A 377 6.33 -16.35 12.49
N HIS A 378 6.60 -16.09 13.77
CA HIS A 378 7.30 -17.00 14.68
C HIS A 378 6.47 -17.50 15.88
N GLU A 379 5.17 -17.21 15.91
CA GLU A 379 4.15 -17.83 16.79
C GLU A 379 3.08 -18.50 15.91
#